data_AF-A0A4Q4KJC1-F1
#
_entry.id   AF-A0A4Q4KJC1-F1
#
_cell.length_a   1.000
_cell.length_b   1.000
_cell.length_c   1.000
_cell.angle_alpha   90.00
_cell.angle_beta   90.00
_cell.angle_gamma   90.00
#
_symmetry.space_group_name_H-M   'P 1'
#
loop_
_entity.id
_entity.type
_entity.pdbx_description
1 polymer ?
#
loop_
_entity_poly.entity_id
_entity_poly.type
_entity_poly.pdbx_seq_one_letter_code
_entity_poly.pdbx_strand_id
1 'polypeptide(L)'
;MKDISIYFQSIPLNDSYEEEMLGSSIHSYIGGEFPVIDKKGTAIIYVPEYRNHSENLKNDFTNDFRGQLYKLFQGVNWTHTIYDLGTIVPGREIKDTAYAIQTVCQELIKKEIIPIIVGGTQDLTNAIYKAYEQLEQMVNLTTIDNRFDLGDIEKEINHEGWLSHVLLHKPCFLFNYTNIGAQNHYISNKTLDLFNELYFDVCRLGEINQSIQLAEPFMRNTDILSFDLTSIRASDLQNNNYSAPNGIFANEACQLTRYAGISDKLSSFGIFNYYSNNHKVTDELVAQLIWYFNEGYAHRKGDFPIGSKKSYTKFRVYLEDLNEEIVFYKSNKSGRWWIEVPYPGSKRSKFMRHQMIPCSYETYQESMKGEVPDLWWKTYQKLV
;
A
#
# COMPACT_ATOMS: atom_id res chain seq x y z
N MET A 1 1.27 2.67 26.22
CA MET A 1 0.84 1.93 25.02
C MET A 1 -0.63 1.64 25.21
N LYS A 2 -1.47 1.94 24.22
CA LYS A 2 -2.86 1.49 24.31
C LYS A 2 -2.84 -0.03 24.20
N ASP A 3 -3.56 -0.71 25.07
CA ASP A 3 -3.77 -2.14 24.89
C ASP A 3 -4.65 -2.33 23.64
N ILE A 4 -4.06 -2.88 22.58
CA ILE A 4 -4.76 -3.12 21.32
C ILE A 4 -5.44 -4.48 21.29
N SER A 5 -5.14 -5.39 22.23
CA SER A 5 -5.68 -6.76 22.23
C SER A 5 -7.21 -6.77 22.35
N ILE A 6 -7.78 -5.75 22.98
CA ILE A 6 -9.22 -5.56 23.17
C ILE A 6 -10.03 -5.47 21.88
N TYR A 7 -9.39 -5.15 20.75
CA TYR A 7 -10.06 -5.01 19.45
C TYR A 7 -10.15 -6.33 18.68
N PHE A 8 -9.46 -7.38 19.14
CA PHE A 8 -9.29 -8.60 18.38
C PHE A 8 -10.06 -9.79 18.95
N GLN A 9 -10.52 -10.64 18.04
CA GLN A 9 -10.93 -12.01 18.34
C GLN A 9 -9.87 -12.99 17.88
N SER A 10 -9.70 -14.06 18.66
CA SER A 10 -8.76 -15.13 18.37
C SER A 10 -9.13 -15.89 17.11
N ILE A 11 -8.12 -16.40 16.42
CA ILE A 11 -8.23 -17.26 15.27
C ILE A 11 -8.62 -18.67 15.74
N PRO A 12 -9.38 -19.45 14.96
CA PRO A 12 -9.58 -20.86 15.24
C PRO A 12 -8.26 -21.60 15.45
N LEU A 13 -8.24 -22.58 16.36
CA LEU A 13 -7.13 -23.52 16.50
C LEU A 13 -6.95 -24.26 15.17
N ASN A 14 -5.76 -24.15 14.59
CA ASN A 14 -5.39 -24.90 13.40
C ASN A 14 -4.54 -26.12 13.77
N ASP A 15 -4.49 -27.07 12.84
CA ASP A 15 -3.66 -28.28 12.92
C ASP A 15 -2.17 -27.96 13.12
N SER A 16 -1.40 -28.96 13.57
CA SER A 16 0.06 -28.86 13.64
C SER A 16 0.66 -28.66 12.25
N TYR A 17 1.46 -27.59 12.08
CA TYR A 17 2.21 -27.33 10.85
C TYR A 17 3.59 -27.99 10.88
N GLU A 18 4.07 -28.41 9.71
CA GLU A 18 5.45 -28.90 9.55
C GLU A 18 6.46 -27.77 9.83
N GLU A 19 7.67 -28.12 10.26
CA GLU A 19 8.68 -27.16 10.74
C GLU A 19 8.99 -26.04 9.72
N GLU A 20 9.01 -26.35 8.42
CA GLU A 20 9.34 -25.38 7.36
C GLU A 20 8.13 -24.56 6.85
N MET A 21 6.90 -24.91 7.26
CA MET A 21 5.68 -24.19 6.88
C MET A 21 5.53 -22.91 7.68
N LEU A 22 4.98 -21.85 7.08
CA LEU A 22 4.82 -20.56 7.75
C LEU A 22 3.96 -20.63 9.01
N GLY A 23 2.97 -21.52 9.05
CA GLY A 23 2.15 -21.71 10.24
C GLY A 23 2.93 -22.12 11.50
N SER A 24 4.14 -22.67 11.36
CA SER A 24 5.00 -23.02 12.49
C SER A 24 5.73 -21.82 13.10
N SER A 25 5.93 -20.74 12.32
CA SER A 25 6.75 -19.58 12.71
C SER A 25 5.97 -18.28 12.93
N ILE A 26 4.70 -18.22 12.51
CA ILE A 26 3.83 -17.06 12.76
C ILE A 26 3.40 -17.02 14.24
N HIS A 27 3.54 -15.84 14.86
CA HIS A 27 3.02 -15.59 16.20
C HIS A 27 1.54 -15.22 16.13
N SER A 28 0.68 -16.20 16.33
CA SER A 28 -0.77 -16.08 16.11
C SER A 28 -1.57 -15.89 17.40
N TYR A 29 -2.64 -15.08 17.34
CA TYR A 29 -3.63 -14.99 18.40
C TYR A 29 -4.55 -16.22 18.40
N ILE A 30 -4.20 -17.23 19.18
CA ILE A 30 -4.91 -18.52 19.26
C ILE A 30 -5.28 -18.79 20.72
N GLY A 31 -6.46 -19.40 20.95
CA GLY A 31 -6.83 -19.90 22.29
C GLY A 31 -7.01 -18.83 23.37
N GLY A 32 -7.20 -17.56 22.99
CA GLY A 32 -7.31 -16.44 23.93
C GLY A 32 -5.97 -15.85 24.37
N GLU A 33 -4.84 -16.32 23.85
CA GLU A 33 -3.51 -15.77 24.13
C GLU A 33 -3.05 -14.80 23.02
N PHE A 34 -3.15 -13.50 23.29
CA PHE A 34 -2.69 -12.48 22.35
C PHE A 34 -1.15 -12.46 22.26
N PRO A 35 -0.55 -12.44 21.03
CA PRO A 35 0.89 -12.55 20.89
C PRO A 35 1.62 -11.31 21.44
N VAL A 36 2.82 -11.53 21.97
CA VAL A 36 3.69 -10.44 22.43
C VAL A 36 4.33 -9.74 21.23
N ILE A 37 4.02 -8.46 21.06
CA ILE A 37 4.47 -7.65 19.92
C ILE A 37 5.72 -6.83 20.31
N ASP A 38 6.91 -7.39 20.10
CA ASP A 38 8.19 -6.85 20.57
C ASP A 38 9.28 -6.67 19.49
N LYS A 39 9.14 -7.30 18.32
CA LYS A 39 10.10 -7.26 17.22
C LYS A 39 9.52 -6.60 15.98
N LYS A 40 10.39 -6.02 15.16
CA LYS A 40 10.02 -5.44 13.87
C LYS A 40 9.54 -6.53 12.90
N GLY A 41 8.60 -6.17 12.03
CA GLY A 41 8.10 -7.10 11.03
C GLY A 41 6.72 -6.73 10.51
N THR A 42 5.84 -7.72 10.37
CA THR A 42 4.51 -7.55 9.78
C THR A 42 3.42 -8.12 10.70
N ALA A 43 2.23 -7.54 10.65
CA ALA A 43 1.08 -7.99 11.43
C ALA A 43 -0.14 -8.16 10.53
N ILE A 44 -0.62 -9.39 10.38
CA ILE A 44 -1.81 -9.75 9.61
C ILE A 44 -3.05 -9.49 10.47
N ILE A 45 -4.03 -8.81 9.88
CA ILE A 45 -5.25 -8.38 10.56
C ILE A 45 -6.42 -8.56 9.60
N TYR A 46 -7.38 -9.40 9.99
CA TYR A 46 -8.60 -9.58 9.21
C TYR A 46 -9.70 -8.64 9.70
N VAL A 47 -10.41 -7.98 8.78
CA VAL A 47 -11.49 -7.03 9.09
C VAL A 47 -12.69 -7.25 8.17
N PRO A 48 -13.74 -8.01 8.58
CA PRO A 48 -14.91 -8.27 7.74
C PRO A 48 -15.94 -7.12 7.78
N GLU A 49 -15.50 -5.88 7.54
CA GLU A 49 -16.37 -4.69 7.54
C GLU A 49 -16.77 -4.28 6.12
N TYR A 50 -17.96 -4.70 5.69
CA TYR A 50 -18.46 -4.49 4.33
C TYR A 50 -19.68 -3.58 4.26
N ARG A 51 -20.08 -2.96 5.39
CA ARG A 51 -21.34 -2.18 5.49
C ARG A 51 -21.37 -0.93 4.61
N ASN A 52 -20.22 -0.44 4.15
CA ASN A 52 -20.09 0.70 3.24
C ASN A 52 -20.16 0.31 1.75
N HIS A 53 -20.46 -0.95 1.45
CA HIS A 53 -20.77 -1.37 0.08
C HIS A 53 -22.14 -0.82 -0.36
N SER A 54 -22.25 -0.39 -1.62
CA SER A 54 -23.46 0.28 -2.16
C SER A 54 -24.65 -0.68 -2.28
N GLU A 55 -24.38 -1.92 -2.69
CA GLU A 55 -25.31 -3.03 -2.58
C GLU A 55 -25.18 -3.56 -1.15
N ASN A 56 -26.29 -3.69 -0.40
CA ASN A 56 -26.30 -4.28 0.94
C ASN A 56 -25.85 -5.76 0.89
N LEU A 57 -24.55 -5.99 0.70
CA LEU A 57 -23.95 -7.31 0.64
C LEU A 57 -24.29 -8.01 1.95
N LYS A 58 -24.69 -9.27 1.85
CA LYS A 58 -24.85 -10.10 3.04
C LYS A 58 -23.46 -10.18 3.67
N ASN A 59 -23.28 -9.56 4.83
CA ASN A 59 -22.02 -9.29 5.53
C ASN A 59 -21.25 -10.54 6.01
N ASP A 60 -21.22 -11.62 5.25
CA ASP A 60 -20.66 -12.90 5.68
C ASP A 60 -19.85 -13.55 4.56
N PHE A 61 -18.78 -12.88 4.16
CA PHE A 61 -17.78 -13.44 3.24
C PHE A 61 -16.86 -14.37 4.01
N THR A 62 -17.20 -15.66 4.02
CA THR A 62 -16.32 -16.71 4.55
C THR A 62 -15.04 -16.80 3.72
N ASN A 63 -13.92 -17.12 4.35
CA ASN A 63 -12.60 -17.18 3.73
C ASN A 63 -11.66 -18.15 4.42
N ASP A 64 -10.64 -18.64 3.70
CA ASP A 64 -9.57 -19.50 4.21
C ASP A 64 -8.15 -18.99 3.86
N PHE A 65 -7.94 -17.68 3.63
CA PHE A 65 -6.60 -17.18 3.27
C PHE A 65 -5.52 -17.56 4.32
N ARG A 66 -5.88 -17.65 5.60
CA ARG A 66 -4.96 -18.09 6.66
C ARG A 66 -4.56 -19.55 6.48
N GLY A 67 -5.53 -20.44 6.26
CA GLY A 67 -5.24 -21.85 6.02
C GLY A 67 -4.40 -22.08 4.76
N GLN A 68 -4.60 -21.25 3.72
CA GLN A 68 -3.75 -21.27 2.52
C GLN A 68 -2.35 -20.72 2.81
N LEU A 69 -2.24 -19.58 3.52
CA LEU A 69 -0.97 -18.93 3.85
C LEU A 69 -0.09 -19.80 4.74
N TYR A 70 -0.66 -20.38 5.80
CA TYR A 70 0.10 -21.11 6.81
C TYR A 70 0.70 -22.41 6.25
N LYS A 71 0.15 -22.96 5.16
CA LYS A 71 0.67 -24.14 4.45
C LYS A 71 1.83 -23.82 3.52
N LEU A 72 2.07 -22.56 3.18
CA LEU A 72 3.20 -22.17 2.34
C LEU A 72 4.50 -22.30 3.12
N PHE A 73 5.58 -22.68 2.44
CA PHE A 73 6.90 -22.68 3.05
C PHE A 73 7.42 -21.26 3.28
N GLN A 74 8.21 -21.09 4.33
CA GLN A 74 8.88 -19.83 4.61
C GLN A 74 9.88 -19.49 3.50
N GLY A 75 9.93 -18.21 3.12
CA GLY A 75 10.92 -17.73 2.16
C GLY A 75 12.33 -17.75 2.72
N VAL A 76 13.31 -17.68 1.82
CA VAL A 76 14.73 -17.81 2.18
C VAL A 76 15.20 -16.54 2.92
N ASN A 77 15.89 -16.70 4.05
CA ASN A 77 16.47 -15.60 4.83
C ASN A 77 15.46 -14.60 5.42
N TRP A 78 14.21 -15.00 5.67
CA TRP A 78 13.30 -14.16 6.43
C TRP A 78 13.80 -14.04 7.87
N THR A 79 14.11 -12.82 8.30
CA THR A 79 14.64 -12.52 9.63
C THR A 79 13.68 -11.70 10.48
N HIS A 80 12.59 -11.23 9.89
CA HIS A 80 11.56 -10.45 10.55
C HIS A 80 10.49 -11.36 11.16
N THR A 81 9.76 -10.81 12.14
CA THR A 81 8.68 -11.53 12.80
C THR A 81 7.36 -11.29 12.05
N ILE A 82 6.57 -12.34 11.88
CA ILE A 82 5.22 -12.25 11.35
C ILE A 82 4.26 -12.54 12.49
N TYR A 83 3.36 -11.60 12.74
CA TYR A 83 2.27 -11.73 13.70
C TYR A 83 0.95 -11.93 12.95
N ASP A 84 0.07 -12.80 13.44
CA ASP A 84 -1.35 -12.79 13.06
C ASP A 84 -2.16 -12.40 14.28
N LEU A 85 -2.65 -11.16 14.29
CA LEU A 85 -3.33 -10.60 15.44
C LEU A 85 -4.80 -11.02 15.51
N GLY A 86 -5.28 -11.79 14.52
CA GLY A 86 -6.65 -12.26 14.46
C GLY A 86 -7.57 -11.28 13.73
N THR A 87 -8.80 -11.16 14.25
CA THR A 87 -9.88 -10.48 13.53
C THR A 87 -10.39 -9.29 14.33
N ILE A 88 -10.43 -8.10 13.72
CA ILE A 88 -11.21 -6.97 14.24
C ILE A 88 -12.63 -7.15 13.76
N VAL A 89 -13.52 -7.55 14.66
CA VAL A 89 -14.95 -7.73 14.33
C VAL A 89 -15.62 -6.38 14.18
N PRO A 90 -16.45 -6.18 13.14
CA PRO A 90 -17.25 -4.97 12.96
C PRO A 90 -17.94 -4.55 14.25
N GLY A 91 -17.72 -3.30 14.66
CA GLY A 91 -18.38 -2.71 15.82
C GLY A 91 -19.85 -2.41 15.55
N ARG A 92 -20.54 -1.80 16.52
CA ARG A 92 -21.96 -1.44 16.36
C ARG A 92 -22.16 -0.49 15.19
N GLU A 93 -21.28 0.49 15.05
CA GLU A 93 -21.24 1.45 13.95
C GLU A 93 -19.91 1.33 13.18
N ILE A 94 -19.91 1.71 11.90
CA ILE A 94 -18.69 1.66 11.06
C ILE A 94 -17.56 2.51 11.65
N LYS A 95 -17.92 3.62 12.29
CA LYS A 95 -16.97 4.50 13.00
C LYS A 95 -16.25 3.78 14.16
N ASP A 96 -16.88 2.79 14.79
CA ASP A 96 -16.26 2.02 15.87
C ASP A 96 -15.15 1.12 15.30
N THR A 97 -15.44 0.46 14.18
CA THR A 97 -14.46 -0.35 13.44
C THR A 97 -13.32 0.52 12.92
N ALA A 98 -13.64 1.68 12.33
CA ALA A 98 -12.65 2.63 11.84
C ALA A 98 -11.73 3.13 12.96
N TYR A 99 -12.27 3.40 14.16
CA TYR A 99 -11.48 3.80 15.32
C TYR A 99 -10.54 2.68 15.81
N ALA A 100 -11.00 1.43 15.77
CA ALA A 100 -10.17 0.27 16.10
C ALA A 100 -8.99 0.14 15.11
N ILE A 101 -9.27 0.15 13.80
CA ILE A 101 -8.23 0.11 12.74
C ILE A 101 -7.24 1.25 12.92
N GLN A 102 -7.73 2.49 13.10
CA GLN A 102 -6.89 3.67 13.29
C GLN A 102 -5.94 3.49 14.49
N THR A 103 -6.46 3.05 15.62
CA THR A 103 -5.68 2.85 16.86
C THR A 103 -4.64 1.74 16.69
N VAL A 104 -5.04 0.62 16.09
CA VAL A 104 -4.17 -0.54 15.84
C VAL A 104 -3.05 -0.17 14.89
N CYS A 105 -3.35 0.43 13.73
CA CYS A 105 -2.35 0.89 12.77
C CYS A 105 -1.38 1.88 13.43
N GLN A 106 -1.89 2.84 14.20
CA GLN A 106 -1.04 3.82 14.89
C GLN A 106 -0.02 3.15 15.81
N GLU A 107 -0.44 2.22 16.67
CA GLU A 107 0.46 1.57 17.63
C GLU A 107 1.45 0.60 16.96
N LEU A 108 1.04 -0.10 15.90
CA LEU A 108 1.92 -0.99 15.13
C LEU A 108 2.99 -0.21 14.35
N ILE A 109 2.59 0.87 13.66
CA ILE A 109 3.52 1.70 12.89
C ILE A 109 4.58 2.32 13.81
N LYS A 110 4.21 2.77 15.02
CA LYS A 110 5.18 3.27 16.03
C LYS A 110 6.23 2.24 16.44
N LYS A 111 5.89 0.94 16.38
CA LYS A 111 6.79 -0.17 16.67
C LYS A 111 7.58 -0.65 15.46
N GLU A 112 7.45 0.03 14.32
CA GLU A 112 8.03 -0.41 13.03
C GLU A 112 7.52 -1.81 12.64
N ILE A 113 6.24 -2.05 12.88
CA ILE A 113 5.50 -3.23 12.44
C ILE A 113 4.47 -2.79 11.41
N ILE A 114 4.48 -3.44 10.26
CA ILE A 114 3.58 -3.09 9.15
C ILE A 114 2.26 -3.83 9.32
N PRO A 115 1.15 -3.12 9.60
CA PRO A 115 -0.17 -3.73 9.50
C PRO A 115 -0.47 -4.12 8.05
N ILE A 116 -0.87 -5.38 7.87
CA ILE A 116 -1.45 -5.94 6.65
C ILE A 116 -2.93 -6.18 6.94
N ILE A 117 -3.76 -5.22 6.56
CA ILE A 117 -5.23 -5.29 6.73
C ILE A 117 -5.80 -6.10 5.57
N VAL A 118 -6.62 -7.09 5.87
CA VAL A 118 -7.24 -7.98 4.87
C VAL A 118 -8.74 -8.00 5.09
N GLY A 119 -9.52 -7.82 4.01
CA GLY A 119 -10.97 -7.87 4.09
C GLY A 119 -11.65 -6.50 4.11
N GLY A 120 -12.97 -6.53 4.18
CA GLY A 120 -13.80 -5.34 4.18
C GLY A 120 -13.82 -4.62 2.84
N THR A 121 -14.51 -3.49 2.82
CA THR A 121 -14.51 -2.58 1.67
C THR A 121 -13.32 -1.62 1.71
N GLN A 122 -12.90 -1.14 0.54
CA GLN A 122 -11.68 -0.33 0.39
C GLN A 122 -11.73 1.02 1.11
N ASP A 123 -12.91 1.51 1.49
CA ASP A 123 -13.07 2.73 2.26
C ASP A 123 -12.39 2.70 3.63
N LEU A 124 -12.10 1.50 4.16
CA LEU A 124 -11.28 1.31 5.36
C LEU A 124 -9.87 1.92 5.22
N THR A 125 -9.42 2.20 3.99
CA THR A 125 -8.22 3.01 3.73
C THR A 125 -8.27 4.38 4.44
N ASN A 126 -9.45 4.99 4.61
CA ASN A 126 -9.61 6.22 5.38
C ASN A 126 -9.19 6.06 6.85
N ALA A 127 -9.50 4.91 7.46
CA ALA A 127 -9.13 4.63 8.85
C ALA A 127 -7.60 4.46 8.99
N ILE A 128 -6.97 3.79 8.02
CA ILE A 128 -5.51 3.66 7.93
C ILE A 128 -4.87 5.04 7.77
N TYR A 129 -5.36 5.86 6.84
CA TYR A 129 -4.86 7.22 6.62
C TYR A 129 -4.94 8.10 7.88
N LYS A 130 -6.06 8.05 8.62
CA LYS A 130 -6.23 8.76 9.89
C LYS A 130 -5.28 8.30 11.00
N ALA A 131 -4.67 7.12 10.89
CA ALA A 131 -3.61 6.73 11.82
C ALA A 131 -2.38 7.64 11.68
N TYR A 132 -2.07 8.10 10.47
CA TYR A 132 -0.92 8.95 10.16
C TYR A 132 -1.12 10.41 10.59
N GLU A 133 -2.36 10.89 10.66
CA GLU A 133 -2.67 12.18 11.29
C GLU A 133 -2.16 12.21 12.74
N GLN A 134 -2.41 11.14 13.50
CA GLN A 134 -1.96 11.03 14.89
C GLN A 134 -0.45 10.80 15.02
N LEU A 135 0.22 10.41 13.93
CA LEU A 135 1.68 10.31 13.83
C LEU A 135 2.31 11.61 13.31
N GLU A 136 1.48 12.61 12.97
CA GLU A 136 1.88 13.86 12.34
C GLU A 136 2.75 13.68 11.07
N GLN A 137 2.53 12.59 10.34
CA GLN A 137 3.37 12.18 9.21
C GLN A 137 2.64 12.40 7.88
N MET A 138 3.25 13.19 7.00
CA MET A 138 2.81 13.29 5.60
C MET A 138 3.08 11.98 4.86
N VAL A 139 2.10 11.47 4.12
CA VAL A 139 2.14 10.16 3.48
C VAL A 139 1.89 10.22 1.97
N ASN A 140 2.50 9.27 1.27
CA ASN A 140 2.13 8.91 -0.09
C ASN A 140 1.18 7.72 -0.07
N LEU A 141 -0.03 7.91 -0.59
CA LEU A 141 -1.04 6.87 -0.75
C LEU A 141 -0.97 6.32 -2.17
N THR A 142 -0.78 5.01 -2.29
CA THR A 142 -0.86 4.32 -3.59
C THR A 142 -2.03 3.36 -3.57
N THR A 143 -2.86 3.41 -4.60
CA THR A 143 -3.93 2.42 -4.82
C THR A 143 -3.59 1.53 -6.00
N ILE A 144 -3.83 0.23 -5.85
CA ILE A 144 -3.91 -0.69 -6.98
C ILE A 144 -5.39 -0.93 -7.24
N ASP A 145 -5.89 -0.39 -8.34
CA ASP A 145 -7.33 -0.24 -8.58
C ASP A 145 -7.62 -0.06 -10.08
N ASN A 146 -8.80 -0.46 -10.56
CA ASN A 146 -9.24 -0.23 -11.93
C ASN A 146 -9.84 1.18 -12.14
N ARG A 147 -10.19 1.87 -11.04
CA ARG A 147 -10.77 3.23 -11.01
C ARG A 147 -10.18 4.04 -9.85
N PHE A 148 -10.73 5.22 -9.58
CA PHE A 148 -10.21 6.13 -8.55
C PHE A 148 -11.07 6.23 -7.29
N ASP A 149 -12.31 5.73 -7.32
CA ASP A 149 -13.29 5.87 -6.23
C ASP A 149 -13.45 7.31 -5.71
N LEU A 150 -13.44 8.28 -6.63
CA LEU A 150 -13.71 9.68 -6.32
C LEU A 150 -15.22 9.92 -6.29
N GLY A 151 -15.77 9.95 -5.07
CA GLY A 151 -17.20 10.15 -4.83
C GLY A 151 -17.60 11.60 -4.64
N ASP A 152 -18.92 11.79 -4.48
CA ASP A 152 -19.52 13.05 -4.07
C ASP A 152 -19.27 13.29 -2.58
N ILE A 153 -18.65 14.41 -2.22
CA ILE A 153 -18.29 14.72 -0.83
C ILE A 153 -19.52 14.94 0.07
N GLU A 154 -20.65 15.37 -0.50
CA GLU A 154 -21.87 15.59 0.28
C GLU A 154 -22.53 14.28 0.72
N LYS A 155 -22.04 13.14 0.21
CA LYS A 155 -22.51 11.81 0.58
C LYS A 155 -21.62 11.19 1.66
N GLU A 156 -22.20 10.24 2.38
CA GLU A 156 -21.43 9.42 3.31
C GLU A 156 -20.38 8.57 2.57
N ILE A 157 -19.27 8.29 3.28
CA ILE A 157 -18.20 7.43 2.79
C ILE A 157 -18.78 6.09 2.36
N ASN A 158 -18.43 5.67 1.16
CA ASN A 158 -18.73 4.34 0.63
C ASN A 158 -17.55 3.79 -0.16
N HIS A 159 -17.59 2.51 -0.50
CA HIS A 159 -16.50 1.82 -1.20
C HIS A 159 -16.14 2.39 -2.58
N GLU A 160 -17.00 3.19 -3.22
CA GLU A 160 -16.77 3.84 -4.53
C GLU A 160 -16.52 5.35 -4.43
N GLY A 161 -16.53 5.90 -3.21
CA GLY A 161 -16.48 7.33 -2.97
C GLY A 161 -15.52 7.76 -1.87
N TRP A 162 -14.69 6.84 -1.37
CA TRP A 162 -13.90 7.05 -0.17
C TRP A 162 -12.72 8.01 -0.36
N LEU A 163 -12.21 8.16 -1.59
CA LEU A 163 -11.01 8.97 -1.86
C LEU A 163 -11.27 10.46 -1.65
N SER A 164 -12.47 10.96 -1.98
CA SER A 164 -12.83 12.38 -1.80
C SER A 164 -12.67 12.83 -0.34
N HIS A 165 -12.95 11.94 0.61
CA HIS A 165 -12.80 12.20 2.04
C HIS A 165 -11.34 12.24 2.49
N VAL A 166 -10.43 11.49 1.85
CA VAL A 166 -8.99 11.61 2.09
C VAL A 166 -8.48 12.96 1.57
N LEU A 167 -8.86 13.33 0.34
CA LEU A 167 -8.42 14.57 -0.31
C LEU A 167 -8.85 15.83 0.44
N LEU A 168 -10.04 15.81 1.03
CA LEU A 168 -10.66 16.96 1.69
C LEU A 168 -10.51 16.92 3.21
N HIS A 169 -9.85 15.88 3.76
CA HIS A 169 -9.53 15.77 5.17
C HIS A 169 -8.67 16.95 5.66
N LYS A 170 -9.02 17.50 6.82
CA LYS A 170 -8.28 18.58 7.48
C LYS A 170 -7.92 18.15 8.91
N PRO A 171 -6.63 18.21 9.31
CA PRO A 171 -5.47 18.66 8.53
C PRO A 171 -5.11 17.69 7.40
N CYS A 172 -4.61 18.19 6.27
CA CYS A 172 -4.16 17.33 5.17
C CYS A 172 -2.78 16.73 5.48
N PHE A 173 -2.71 15.40 5.49
CA PHE A 173 -1.48 14.62 5.62
C PHE A 173 -1.12 13.88 4.33
N LEU A 174 -1.92 14.00 3.27
CA LEU A 174 -1.63 13.43 1.97
C LEU A 174 -0.62 14.31 1.23
N PHE A 175 0.56 13.75 0.91
CA PHE A 175 1.58 14.43 0.11
C PHE A 175 1.45 14.08 -1.37
N ASN A 176 1.31 12.78 -1.66
CA ASN A 176 1.08 12.30 -3.01
C ASN A 176 0.01 11.23 -3.02
N TYR A 177 -0.72 11.16 -4.13
CA TYR A 177 -1.56 10.03 -4.47
C TYR A 177 -1.08 9.42 -5.80
N THR A 178 -1.03 8.10 -5.84
CA THR A 178 -0.73 7.34 -7.05
C THR A 178 -1.78 6.25 -7.27
N ASN A 179 -2.32 6.13 -8.47
CA ASN A 179 -3.14 4.99 -8.86
C ASN A 179 -2.39 4.10 -9.85
N ILE A 180 -2.48 2.78 -9.68
CA ILE A 180 -1.90 1.76 -10.55
C ILE A 180 -3.02 0.83 -11.00
N GLY A 181 -3.21 0.68 -12.31
CA GLY A 181 -4.23 -0.20 -12.90
C GLY A 181 -5.46 0.51 -13.44
N ALA A 182 -5.52 1.85 -13.37
CA ALA A 182 -6.61 2.65 -13.91
C ALA A 182 -6.97 2.28 -15.36
N GLN A 183 -8.27 2.18 -15.62
CA GLN A 183 -8.83 1.97 -16.95
C GLN A 183 -9.73 3.15 -17.33
N ASN A 184 -9.40 3.85 -18.42
CA ASN A 184 -10.05 5.11 -18.79
C ASN A 184 -11.57 5.02 -18.97
N HIS A 185 -12.11 3.86 -19.34
CA HIS A 185 -13.56 3.70 -19.54
C HIS A 185 -14.35 3.67 -18.22
N TYR A 186 -13.69 3.55 -17.06
CA TYR A 186 -14.30 3.70 -15.74
C TYR A 186 -14.09 5.09 -15.12
N ILE A 187 -13.42 6.01 -15.83
CA ILE A 187 -12.98 7.29 -15.27
C ILE A 187 -13.51 8.43 -16.14
N SER A 188 -14.14 9.42 -15.50
CA SER A 188 -14.61 10.60 -16.23
C SER A 188 -13.44 11.52 -16.59
N ASN A 189 -13.53 12.23 -17.73
CA ASN A 189 -12.51 13.22 -18.12
C ASN A 189 -12.30 14.30 -17.05
N LYS A 190 -13.38 14.77 -16.41
CA LYS A 190 -13.31 15.73 -15.30
C LYS A 190 -12.47 15.22 -14.14
N THR A 191 -12.57 13.92 -13.84
CA THR A 191 -11.78 13.29 -12.78
C THR A 191 -10.31 13.20 -13.16
N LEU A 192 -10.00 12.85 -14.42
CA LEU A 192 -8.63 12.85 -14.93
C LEU A 192 -8.01 14.25 -14.90
N ASP A 193 -8.75 15.27 -15.32
CA ASP A 193 -8.30 16.67 -15.30
C ASP A 193 -7.98 17.11 -13.87
N LEU A 194 -8.87 16.83 -12.90
CA LEU A 194 -8.62 17.10 -11.49
C LEU A 194 -7.33 16.42 -10.98
N PHE A 195 -7.10 15.15 -11.36
CA PHE A 195 -5.90 14.43 -10.92
C PHE A 195 -4.63 15.03 -11.51
N ASN A 196 -4.68 15.52 -12.74
CA ASN A 196 -3.58 16.24 -13.37
C ASN A 196 -3.33 17.59 -12.68
N GLU A 197 -4.38 18.35 -12.36
CA GLU A 197 -4.29 19.63 -11.62
C GLU A 197 -3.73 19.45 -10.20
N LEU A 198 -4.07 18.34 -9.53
CA LEU A 198 -3.50 17.95 -8.23
C LEU A 198 -2.11 17.31 -8.35
N TYR A 199 -1.57 17.21 -9.56
CA TYR A 199 -0.28 16.60 -9.89
C TYR A 199 -0.15 15.14 -9.43
N PHE A 200 -1.26 14.40 -9.31
CA PHE A 200 -1.24 12.99 -8.95
C PHE A 200 -0.70 12.11 -10.08
N ASP A 201 -0.30 10.90 -9.70
CA ASP A 201 0.28 9.93 -10.62
C ASP A 201 -0.74 8.85 -10.96
N VAL A 202 -0.85 8.53 -12.24
CA VAL A 202 -1.76 7.50 -12.74
C VAL A 202 -0.96 6.62 -13.69
N CYS A 203 -0.73 5.37 -13.29
CA CYS A 203 -0.13 4.34 -14.13
C CYS A 203 -1.26 3.42 -14.62
N ARG A 204 -1.60 3.53 -15.90
CA ARG A 204 -2.74 2.83 -16.49
C ARG A 204 -2.45 1.34 -16.65
N LEU A 205 -3.50 0.53 -16.68
CA LEU A 205 -3.37 -0.91 -16.89
C LEU A 205 -2.53 -1.27 -18.13
N GLY A 206 -2.71 -0.54 -19.24
CA GLY A 206 -1.95 -0.79 -20.47
C GLY A 206 -0.44 -0.57 -20.33
N GLU A 207 -0.02 0.37 -19.47
CA GLU A 207 1.40 0.65 -19.20
C GLU A 207 2.01 -0.47 -18.34
N ILE A 208 1.27 -0.93 -17.33
CA ILE A 208 1.66 -2.06 -16.48
C ILE A 208 1.81 -3.34 -17.31
N ASN A 209 0.84 -3.64 -18.18
CA ASN A 209 0.90 -4.82 -19.05
C ASN A 209 2.08 -4.78 -20.03
N GLN A 210 2.52 -3.58 -20.43
CA GLN A 210 3.69 -3.42 -21.28
C GLN A 210 4.99 -3.60 -20.50
N SER A 211 5.08 -3.03 -19.30
CA SER A 211 6.26 -3.11 -18.44
C SER A 211 5.90 -2.84 -16.98
N ILE A 212 5.72 -3.92 -16.21
CA ILE A 212 5.46 -3.85 -14.78
C ILE A 212 6.59 -3.17 -13.97
N GLN A 213 7.80 -3.11 -14.53
CA GLN A 213 8.93 -2.42 -13.90
C GLN A 213 8.67 -0.92 -13.73
N LEU A 214 7.77 -0.32 -14.54
CA LEU A 214 7.31 1.06 -14.37
C LEU A 214 6.64 1.30 -13.01
N ALA A 215 6.10 0.27 -12.36
CA ALA A 215 5.50 0.38 -11.04
C ALA A 215 6.50 0.47 -9.89
N GLU A 216 7.76 0.04 -10.07
CA GLU A 216 8.74 -0.05 -8.97
C GLU A 216 8.99 1.31 -8.30
N PRO A 217 9.21 2.42 -9.03
CA PRO A 217 9.44 3.73 -8.41
C PRO A 217 8.22 4.21 -7.60
N PHE A 218 7.01 4.00 -8.11
CA PHE A 218 5.77 4.32 -7.40
C PHE A 218 5.64 3.52 -6.10
N MET A 219 5.85 2.21 -6.16
CA MET A 219 5.83 1.33 -4.98
C MET A 219 6.90 1.71 -3.96
N ARG A 220 8.11 2.03 -4.42
CA ARG A 220 9.20 2.49 -3.55
C ARG A 220 8.91 3.85 -2.89
N ASN A 221 8.06 4.67 -3.49
CA ASN A 221 7.65 5.96 -2.93
C ASN A 221 6.41 5.88 -2.03
N THR A 222 5.81 4.70 -1.85
CA THR A 222 4.55 4.50 -1.13
C THR A 222 4.75 4.44 0.39
N ASP A 223 3.89 5.10 1.17
CA ASP A 223 3.78 4.93 2.63
C ASP A 223 2.59 4.02 2.99
N ILE A 224 1.45 4.21 2.31
CA ILE A 224 0.20 3.43 2.46
C ILE A 224 -0.13 2.78 1.12
N LEU A 225 -0.21 1.45 1.07
CA LEU A 225 -0.71 0.71 -0.08
C LEU A 225 -2.14 0.24 0.17
N SER A 226 -3.07 0.58 -0.72
CA SER A 226 -4.45 0.09 -0.72
C SER A 226 -4.68 -0.70 -2.00
N PHE A 227 -4.86 -2.01 -1.89
CA PHE A 227 -5.05 -2.89 -3.03
C PHE A 227 -6.51 -3.34 -3.08
N ASP A 228 -7.25 -2.90 -4.10
CA ASP A 228 -8.55 -3.45 -4.47
C ASP A 228 -8.43 -4.75 -5.28
N LEU A 229 -8.93 -5.87 -4.76
CA LEU A 229 -8.97 -7.12 -5.52
C LEU A 229 -9.86 -7.05 -6.78
N THR A 230 -10.79 -6.10 -6.89
CA THR A 230 -11.57 -5.90 -8.13
C THR A 230 -10.74 -5.38 -9.30
N SER A 231 -9.50 -4.93 -9.05
CA SER A 231 -8.55 -4.54 -10.10
C SER A 231 -7.91 -5.73 -10.81
N ILE A 232 -8.00 -6.94 -10.22
CA ILE A 232 -7.45 -8.17 -10.77
C ILE A 232 -8.42 -8.73 -11.81
N ARG A 233 -7.87 -9.30 -12.89
CA ARG A 233 -8.69 -9.95 -13.93
C ARG A 233 -9.55 -11.06 -13.33
N ALA A 234 -10.87 -11.00 -13.55
CA ALA A 234 -11.82 -11.92 -12.92
C ALA A 234 -11.52 -13.41 -13.18
N SER A 235 -10.99 -13.76 -14.36
CA SER A 235 -10.59 -15.14 -14.68
C SER A 235 -9.50 -15.70 -13.77
N ASP A 236 -8.70 -14.83 -13.16
CA ASP A 236 -7.61 -15.22 -12.26
C ASP A 236 -8.08 -15.36 -10.80
N LEU A 237 -9.26 -14.84 -10.47
CA LEU A 237 -9.92 -15.00 -9.16
C LEU A 237 -10.89 -16.19 -9.14
N GLN A 238 -11.43 -16.55 -10.32
CA GLN A 238 -12.40 -17.64 -10.53
C GLN A 238 -13.66 -17.54 -9.66
N ASN A 239 -14.03 -16.34 -9.24
CA ASN A 239 -15.08 -16.10 -8.27
C ASN A 239 -16.14 -15.15 -8.85
N ASN A 240 -17.41 -15.52 -8.74
CA ASN A 240 -18.54 -14.80 -9.33
C ASN A 240 -18.79 -13.40 -8.73
N ASN A 241 -18.19 -13.10 -7.57
CA ASN A 241 -18.24 -11.77 -6.98
C ASN A 241 -17.38 -10.74 -7.75
N TYR A 242 -16.55 -11.19 -8.69
CA TYR A 242 -15.70 -10.33 -9.52
C TYR A 242 -16.08 -10.50 -10.99
N SER A 243 -16.28 -9.38 -11.69
CA SER A 243 -16.81 -9.37 -13.05
C SER A 243 -15.89 -8.69 -14.08
N ALA A 244 -14.81 -8.03 -13.64
CA ALA A 244 -13.92 -7.28 -14.52
C ALA A 244 -13.18 -8.22 -15.50
N PRO A 245 -13.47 -8.15 -16.82
CA PRO A 245 -12.86 -9.05 -17.79
C PRO A 245 -11.39 -8.71 -18.08
N ASN A 246 -11.01 -7.44 -17.85
CA ASN A 246 -9.65 -6.94 -17.98
C ASN A 246 -9.20 -6.38 -16.63
N GLY A 247 -7.98 -6.71 -16.24
CA GLY A 247 -7.38 -6.29 -15.00
C GLY A 247 -5.93 -6.74 -14.93
N ILE A 248 -5.30 -6.44 -13.80
CA ILE A 248 -3.94 -6.88 -13.48
C ILE A 248 -3.96 -8.42 -13.39
N PHE A 249 -2.94 -9.08 -13.96
CA PHE A 249 -2.82 -10.53 -13.84
C PHE A 249 -2.37 -10.95 -12.44
N ALA A 250 -2.76 -12.14 -11.99
CA ALA A 250 -2.40 -12.61 -10.64
C ALA A 250 -0.88 -12.60 -10.38
N ASN A 251 -0.05 -12.95 -11.36
CA ASN A 251 1.41 -12.90 -11.24
C ASN A 251 1.95 -11.46 -11.12
N GLU A 252 1.31 -10.51 -11.81
CA GLU A 252 1.65 -9.09 -11.72
C GLU A 252 1.27 -8.53 -10.34
N ALA A 253 0.11 -8.92 -9.79
CA ALA A 253 -0.29 -8.57 -8.43
C ALA A 253 0.73 -9.05 -7.38
N CYS A 254 1.23 -10.28 -7.50
CA CYS A 254 2.32 -10.81 -6.67
C CYS A 254 3.62 -10.01 -6.83
N GLN A 255 3.95 -9.56 -8.04
CA GLN A 255 5.13 -8.74 -8.28
C GLN A 255 5.01 -7.33 -7.68
N LEU A 256 3.83 -6.70 -7.81
CA LEU A 256 3.51 -5.40 -7.23
C LEU A 256 3.60 -5.43 -5.70
N THR A 257 3.02 -6.45 -5.06
CA THR A 257 3.10 -6.63 -3.60
C THR A 257 4.52 -6.94 -3.14
N ARG A 258 5.32 -7.66 -3.94
CA ARG A 258 6.75 -7.82 -3.67
C ARG A 258 7.51 -6.49 -3.73
N TYR A 259 7.25 -5.64 -4.72
CA TYR A 259 7.84 -4.29 -4.78
C TYR A 259 7.45 -3.44 -3.58
N ALA A 260 6.19 -3.51 -3.16
CA ALA A 260 5.69 -2.87 -1.95
C ALA A 260 6.46 -3.34 -0.70
N GLY A 261 6.71 -4.65 -0.57
CA GLY A 261 7.51 -5.23 0.51
C GLY A 261 8.95 -4.71 0.54
N ILE A 262 9.60 -4.59 -0.63
CA ILE A 262 10.99 -4.09 -0.76
C ILE A 262 11.14 -2.62 -0.38
N SER A 263 10.05 -1.84 -0.46
CA SER A 263 10.05 -0.42 -0.15
C SER A 263 10.43 -0.18 1.31
N ASP A 264 11.51 0.57 1.54
CA ASP A 264 11.91 1.01 2.89
C ASP A 264 10.96 2.10 3.45
N LYS A 265 10.05 2.64 2.64
CA LYS A 265 9.12 3.72 3.00
C LYS A 265 7.75 3.20 3.45
N LEU A 266 7.28 2.09 2.87
CA LEU A 266 5.96 1.54 3.12
C LEU A 266 5.83 1.08 4.58
N SER A 267 4.77 1.57 5.22
CA SER A 267 4.47 1.34 6.63
C SER A 267 3.06 0.82 6.89
N SER A 268 2.19 0.73 5.88
CA SER A 268 0.90 0.05 5.97
C SER A 268 0.46 -0.53 4.63
N PHE A 269 -0.25 -1.66 4.67
CA PHE A 269 -0.75 -2.35 3.49
C PHE A 269 -2.18 -2.84 3.75
N GLY A 270 -3.11 -2.54 2.86
CA GLY A 270 -4.47 -3.06 2.87
C GLY A 270 -4.79 -3.86 1.60
N ILE A 271 -5.47 -4.99 1.76
CA ILE A 271 -6.04 -5.84 0.71
C ILE A 271 -7.55 -5.85 0.92
N PHE A 272 -8.27 -5.15 0.05
CA PHE A 272 -9.68 -4.82 0.22
C PHE A 272 -10.57 -5.46 -0.84
N ASN A 273 -11.88 -5.33 -0.62
CA ASN A 273 -12.93 -5.91 -1.46
C ASN A 273 -12.73 -7.41 -1.65
N TYR A 274 -12.31 -8.08 -0.57
CA TYR A 274 -12.07 -9.51 -0.53
C TYR A 274 -13.36 -10.27 -0.30
N TYR A 275 -13.98 -10.67 -1.41
CA TYR A 275 -15.26 -11.35 -1.48
C TYR A 275 -15.09 -12.86 -1.73
N SER A 276 -14.36 -13.58 -0.87
CA SER A 276 -14.02 -14.98 -1.13
C SER A 276 -15.23 -15.91 -1.23
N ASN A 277 -16.08 -15.99 -0.19
CA ASN A 277 -17.08 -17.06 -0.04
C ASN A 277 -16.46 -18.47 -0.15
N ASN A 278 -15.29 -18.67 0.49
CA ASN A 278 -14.47 -19.89 0.43
C ASN A 278 -14.04 -20.27 -1.00
N HIS A 279 -13.86 -19.29 -1.88
CA HIS A 279 -13.34 -19.55 -3.20
C HIS A 279 -11.83 -19.79 -3.13
N LYS A 280 -11.43 -21.06 -3.18
CA LYS A 280 -10.05 -21.51 -2.95
C LYS A 280 -9.00 -20.72 -3.74
N VAL A 281 -9.24 -20.45 -5.03
CA VAL A 281 -8.28 -19.70 -5.87
C VAL A 281 -8.10 -18.26 -5.39
N THR A 282 -9.18 -17.61 -4.94
CA THR A 282 -9.12 -16.26 -4.37
C THR A 282 -8.35 -16.27 -3.05
N ASP A 283 -8.58 -17.28 -2.20
CA ASP A 283 -7.91 -17.44 -0.91
C ASP A 283 -6.40 -17.71 -1.08
N GLU A 284 -6.05 -18.57 -2.02
CA GLU A 284 -4.65 -18.86 -2.40
C GLU A 284 -3.96 -17.60 -2.94
N LEU A 285 -4.64 -16.80 -3.77
CA LEU A 285 -4.05 -15.56 -4.28
C LEU A 285 -3.80 -14.56 -3.16
N VAL A 286 -4.77 -14.32 -2.26
CA VAL A 286 -4.57 -13.42 -1.11
C VAL A 286 -3.42 -13.90 -0.22
N ALA A 287 -3.33 -15.21 0.03
CA ALA A 287 -2.20 -15.79 0.74
C ALA A 287 -0.86 -15.52 0.03
N GLN A 288 -0.81 -15.66 -1.30
CA GLN A 288 0.37 -15.35 -2.10
C GLN A 288 0.73 -13.86 -2.06
N LEU A 289 -0.24 -12.94 -2.12
CA LEU A 289 0.01 -11.50 -2.01
C LEU A 289 0.69 -11.15 -0.66
N ILE A 290 0.20 -11.74 0.44
CA ILE A 290 0.81 -11.59 1.76
C ILE A 290 2.21 -12.22 1.80
N TRP A 291 2.37 -13.40 1.20
CA TRP A 291 3.65 -14.09 1.12
C TRP A 291 4.69 -13.27 0.34
N TYR A 292 4.35 -12.79 -0.85
CA TYR A 292 5.24 -11.99 -1.70
C TYR A 292 5.56 -10.63 -1.10
N PHE A 293 4.63 -10.04 -0.34
CA PHE A 293 4.91 -8.86 0.46
C PHE A 293 6.02 -9.13 1.51
N ASN A 294 5.91 -10.24 2.25
CA ASN A 294 6.92 -10.62 3.24
C ASN A 294 8.26 -11.00 2.60
N GLU A 295 8.22 -11.65 1.44
CA GLU A 295 9.41 -11.91 0.61
C GLU A 295 10.09 -10.60 0.20
N GLY A 296 9.32 -9.60 -0.21
CA GLY A 296 9.83 -8.27 -0.48
C GLY A 296 10.41 -7.59 0.76
N TYR A 297 9.73 -7.71 1.91
CA TYR A 297 10.16 -7.15 3.19
C TYR A 297 11.55 -7.69 3.60
N ALA A 298 11.76 -9.00 3.49
CA ALA A 298 13.06 -9.63 3.78
C ALA A 298 14.20 -9.10 2.88
N HIS A 299 13.85 -8.54 1.72
CA HIS A 299 14.78 -7.97 0.75
C HIS A 299 14.96 -6.45 0.85
N ARG A 300 14.36 -5.80 1.87
CA ARG A 300 14.58 -4.37 2.16
C ARG A 300 16.06 -4.07 2.29
N LYS A 301 16.52 -3.01 1.62
CA LYS A 301 17.95 -2.66 1.58
C LYS A 301 18.29 -1.60 2.61
N GLY A 302 17.33 -0.99 3.31
CA GLY A 302 17.60 0.15 4.18
C GLY A 302 18.12 1.35 3.40
N ASP A 303 17.60 1.57 2.19
CA ASP A 303 17.89 2.77 1.41
C ASP A 303 17.09 3.97 1.97
N PHE A 304 17.26 5.15 1.35
CA PHE A 304 16.50 6.35 1.72
C PHE A 304 14.97 6.07 1.71
N PRO A 305 14.18 6.56 2.68
CA PRO A 305 14.52 7.56 3.72
C PRO A 305 15.21 7.02 4.98
N ILE A 306 15.40 5.70 5.11
CA ILE A 306 16.04 5.08 6.28
C ILE A 306 17.57 5.24 6.22
N GLY A 307 18.15 5.02 5.03
CA GLY A 307 19.60 5.07 4.81
C GLY A 307 20.17 6.48 4.70
N SER A 308 21.49 6.60 4.96
CA SER A 308 22.23 7.86 4.81
C SER A 308 22.58 8.16 3.35
N LYS A 309 22.50 9.43 2.95
CA LYS A 309 22.95 9.90 1.62
C LYS A 309 24.48 9.77 1.41
N LYS A 310 25.26 9.51 2.47
CA LYS A 310 26.75 9.50 2.41
C LYS A 310 27.33 8.49 1.41
N SER A 311 26.64 7.37 1.18
CA SER A 311 27.10 6.30 0.29
C SER A 311 26.46 6.34 -1.10
N TYR A 312 25.87 7.47 -1.51
CA TYR A 312 25.22 7.61 -2.81
C TYR A 312 26.17 8.32 -3.78
N THR A 313 26.18 7.85 -5.03
CA THR A 313 26.86 8.56 -6.12
C THR A 313 25.94 9.66 -6.64
N LYS A 314 26.43 10.90 -6.67
CA LYS A 314 25.66 12.09 -7.08
C LYS A 314 25.96 12.45 -8.53
N PHE A 315 24.90 12.67 -9.32
CA PHE A 315 24.96 13.12 -10.70
C PHE A 315 24.22 14.46 -10.80
N ARG A 316 24.74 15.38 -11.60
CA ARG A 316 24.12 16.69 -11.83
C ARG A 316 23.86 16.85 -13.31
N VAL A 317 22.63 17.23 -13.65
CA VAL A 317 22.19 17.47 -15.01
C VAL A 317 21.69 18.89 -15.07
N TYR A 318 22.33 19.72 -15.89
CA TYR A 318 21.87 21.08 -16.13
C TYR A 318 20.77 21.05 -17.20
N LEU A 319 19.60 21.61 -16.90
CA LEU A 319 18.51 21.71 -17.86
C LEU A 319 18.34 23.17 -18.29
N GLU A 320 18.61 23.43 -19.56
CA GLU A 320 18.54 24.78 -20.14
C GLU A 320 17.14 25.39 -20.01
N ASP A 321 16.08 24.59 -20.25
CA ASP A 321 14.69 25.03 -20.19
C ASP A 321 14.25 25.53 -18.80
N LEU A 322 14.84 24.98 -17.74
CA LEU A 322 14.59 25.40 -16.35
C LEU A 322 15.61 26.43 -15.86
N ASN A 323 16.74 26.58 -16.55
CA ASN A 323 17.91 27.31 -16.08
C ASN A 323 18.34 26.87 -14.66
N GLU A 324 18.20 25.56 -14.37
CA GLU A 324 18.48 24.94 -13.07
C GLU A 324 19.25 23.61 -13.20
N GLU A 325 19.97 23.23 -12.14
CA GLU A 325 20.59 21.91 -12.02
C GLU A 325 19.64 20.93 -11.33
N ILE A 326 19.29 19.84 -12.02
CA ILE A 326 18.65 18.68 -11.40
C ILE A 326 19.72 17.73 -10.86
N VAL A 327 19.47 17.24 -9.64
CA VAL A 327 20.36 16.32 -8.95
C VAL A 327 19.78 14.92 -8.92
N PHE A 328 20.54 13.95 -9.41
CA PHE A 328 20.24 12.53 -9.27
C PHE A 328 21.20 11.85 -8.29
N TYR A 329 20.72 10.81 -7.64
CA TYR A 329 21.50 9.95 -6.77
C TYR A 329 21.32 8.48 -7.15
N LYS A 330 22.42 7.73 -7.15
CA LYS A 330 22.42 6.27 -7.26
C LYS A 330 22.90 5.65 -5.96
N SER A 331 22.12 4.74 -5.38
CA SER A 331 22.56 3.99 -4.19
C SER A 331 23.66 3.02 -4.59
N ASN A 332 24.81 3.10 -3.93
CA ASN A 332 25.89 2.13 -4.14
C ASN A 332 25.55 0.74 -3.57
N LYS A 333 24.51 0.63 -2.73
CA LYS A 333 24.06 -0.63 -2.13
C LYS A 333 23.08 -1.38 -3.03
N SER A 334 22.09 -0.68 -3.58
CA SER A 334 21.02 -1.32 -4.35
C SER A 334 21.06 -1.03 -5.84
N GLY A 335 21.88 -0.07 -6.28
CA GLY A 335 21.91 0.40 -7.68
C GLY A 335 20.69 1.21 -8.09
N ARG A 336 19.71 1.41 -7.19
CA ARG A 336 18.49 2.15 -7.44
C ARG A 336 18.76 3.65 -7.61
N TRP A 337 17.84 4.37 -8.25
CA TRP A 337 17.98 5.78 -8.57
C TRP A 337 16.94 6.63 -7.82
N TRP A 338 17.35 7.86 -7.52
CA TRP A 338 16.51 8.90 -6.93
C TRP A 338 16.82 10.24 -7.59
N ILE A 339 15.83 11.11 -7.62
CA ILE A 339 15.94 12.50 -8.03
C ILE A 339 15.65 13.42 -6.83
N GLU A 340 16.43 14.47 -6.66
CA GLU A 340 16.27 15.44 -5.57
C GLU A 340 15.50 16.68 -6.05
N VAL A 341 14.47 17.05 -5.28
CA VAL A 341 13.66 18.25 -5.53
C VAL A 341 14.00 19.30 -4.49
N PRO A 342 14.33 20.54 -4.91
CA PRO A 342 14.63 21.63 -3.97
C PRO A 342 13.38 22.03 -3.18
N TYR A 343 13.57 22.46 -1.92
CA TYR A 343 12.48 22.96 -1.07
C TYR A 343 12.52 24.48 -0.98
N PRO A 344 11.45 25.18 -1.41
CA PRO A 344 11.30 26.60 -1.14
C PRO A 344 10.90 26.81 0.33
N GLY A 345 11.87 26.98 1.24
CA GLY A 345 11.61 27.60 2.55
C GLY A 345 11.98 26.81 3.82
N SER A 346 11.51 27.34 4.98
CA SER A 346 11.97 27.02 6.34
C SER A 346 11.32 25.79 7.00
N LYS A 347 10.33 25.13 6.38
CA LYS A 347 9.63 23.94 6.91
C LYS A 347 10.34 22.61 6.59
N ARG A 348 11.67 22.60 6.71
CA ARG A 348 12.53 21.51 6.22
C ARG A 348 12.23 20.14 6.86
N SER A 349 11.78 20.08 8.12
CA SER A 349 11.62 18.80 8.85
C SER A 349 10.42 17.96 8.39
N LYS A 350 9.26 18.56 8.10
CA LYS A 350 8.03 17.83 7.75
C LYS A 350 8.11 17.08 6.42
N PHE A 351 8.94 17.56 5.50
CA PHE A 351 9.04 17.02 4.16
C PHE A 351 10.35 16.29 3.86
N MET A 352 11.21 16.06 4.88
CA MET A 352 12.50 15.42 4.65
C MET A 352 12.39 14.07 3.93
N ARG A 353 11.36 13.26 4.25
CA ARG A 353 11.11 11.95 3.63
C ARG A 353 10.67 12.02 2.16
N HIS A 354 10.34 13.23 1.67
CA HIS A 354 9.84 13.50 0.33
C HIS A 354 10.82 14.35 -0.50
N GLN A 355 12.06 14.53 -0.04
CA GLN A 355 13.08 15.29 -0.81
C GLN A 355 13.73 14.51 -1.94
N MET A 356 13.82 13.19 -1.78
CA MET A 356 14.37 12.30 -2.79
C MET A 356 13.26 11.39 -3.26
N ILE A 357 12.93 11.50 -4.53
CA ILE A 357 11.87 10.73 -5.14
C ILE A 357 12.52 9.57 -5.88
N PRO A 358 12.08 8.33 -5.66
CA PRO A 358 12.50 7.19 -6.47
C PRO A 358 12.27 7.45 -7.97
N CYS A 359 13.28 7.21 -8.80
CA CYS A 359 13.15 7.29 -10.25
C CYS A 359 13.86 6.08 -10.91
N SER A 360 13.69 5.95 -12.22
CA SER A 360 14.40 4.95 -13.02
C SER A 360 15.73 5.50 -13.54
N TYR A 361 16.56 4.63 -14.12
CA TYR A 361 17.77 5.06 -14.80
C TYR A 361 17.45 5.77 -16.12
N GLU A 362 16.36 5.33 -16.76
CA GLU A 362 15.84 5.87 -18.01
C GLU A 362 15.48 7.35 -17.84
N THR A 363 14.85 7.73 -16.72
CA THR A 363 14.58 9.14 -16.38
C THR A 363 15.86 9.98 -16.36
N TYR A 364 16.95 9.45 -15.80
CA TYR A 364 18.23 10.15 -15.82
C TYR A 364 18.79 10.28 -17.24
N GLN A 365 18.65 9.24 -18.08
CA GLN A 365 19.09 9.28 -19.48
C GLN A 365 18.28 10.27 -20.33
N GLU A 366 16.98 10.41 -20.06
CA GLU A 366 16.10 11.40 -20.70
C GLU A 366 16.50 12.82 -20.30
N SER A 367 16.74 13.08 -19.00
CA SER A 367 17.25 14.40 -18.56
C SER A 367 18.60 14.76 -19.17
N MET A 368 19.49 13.80 -19.38
CA MET A 368 20.75 14.06 -20.09
C MET A 368 20.56 14.53 -21.53
N LYS A 369 19.37 14.34 -22.12
CA LYS A 369 19.00 14.85 -23.45
C LYS A 369 18.27 16.20 -23.39
N GLY A 370 18.14 16.80 -22.21
CA GLY A 370 17.47 18.08 -21.99
C GLY A 370 16.02 17.97 -21.53
N GLU A 371 15.47 16.77 -21.35
CA GLU A 371 14.06 16.58 -20.97
C GLU A 371 13.86 16.78 -19.45
N VAL A 372 12.90 17.63 -19.06
CA VAL A 372 12.51 17.80 -17.66
C VAL A 372 11.66 16.61 -17.23
N PRO A 373 12.04 15.84 -16.19
CA PRO A 373 11.22 14.73 -15.72
C PRO A 373 9.89 15.19 -15.15
N ASP A 374 8.79 14.63 -15.65
CA ASP A 374 7.44 14.88 -15.12
C ASP A 374 7.36 14.66 -13.61
N LEU A 375 8.00 13.60 -13.11
CA LEU A 375 8.05 13.26 -11.68
C LEU A 375 8.66 14.39 -10.84
N TRP A 376 9.72 15.02 -11.36
CA TRP A 376 10.38 16.15 -10.70
C TRP A 376 9.46 17.37 -10.70
N TRP A 377 8.92 17.70 -11.87
CA TRP A 377 8.06 18.87 -12.07
C TRP A 377 6.80 18.79 -11.21
N LYS A 378 6.07 17.68 -11.26
CA LYS A 378 4.87 17.43 -10.43
C LYS A 378 5.18 17.56 -8.95
N THR A 379 6.31 17.04 -8.49
CA THR A 379 6.66 17.13 -7.06
C THR A 379 7.07 18.53 -6.67
N TYR A 380 7.80 19.25 -7.53
CA TYR A 380 8.12 20.66 -7.30
C TYR A 380 6.85 21.51 -7.16
N GLN A 381 5.87 21.33 -8.06
CA GLN A 381 4.59 22.05 -8.01
C GLN A 381 3.78 21.79 -6.73
N LYS A 382 3.91 20.61 -6.12
CA LYS A 382 3.28 20.31 -4.81
C LYS A 382 3.96 20.99 -3.63
N LEU A 383 5.20 21.43 -3.80
CA LEU A 383 6.04 21.99 -2.74
C LEU A 383 6.03 23.52 -2.71
N VAL A 384 5.75 24.15 -3.85
CA VAL A 384 5.53 25.60 -4.00
C VAL A 384 4.10 25.93 -3.57
#